data_AF-A0A644ZIG5-F1
#
_entry.id   AF-A0A644ZIG5-F1
#
_cell.length_a   1.000
_cell.length_b   1.000
_cell.length_c   1.000
_cell.angle_alpha   90.00
_cell.angle_beta   90.00
_cell.angle_gamma   90.00
#
_symmetry.space_group_name_H-M   'P 1'
#
loop_
_entity.id
_entity.type
_entity.pdbx_description
1 polymer ?
#
loop_
_entity_poly.entity_id
_entity_poly.type
_entity_poly.pdbx_seq_one_letter_code
_entity_poly.pdbx_strand_id
1 'polypeptide(L)'
;MRETTIEEIMQLAAKANGMISRIYVHWTAGHYDSTFGDYHINITGDGSIYLSTEDLTEVLAHTWRRNTGAIGIALCCCVDATINCDGSFLLGSEPPTDEQIEKAAQIIAALSKELDIPVDADHVMTHAEVADIDGYGPSKIGTTEFEKWDLWKLLDFDGEWKCGGDILRGKANWYLANA
;
A
#
# COMPACT_ATOMS: atom_id res chain seq x y z
N MET A 1 -13.56 -7.83 9.56
CA MET A 1 -12.08 -7.87 9.55
C MET A 1 -11.58 -8.33 10.91
N ARG A 2 -10.47 -9.06 10.93
CA ARG A 2 -9.88 -9.66 12.14
C ARG A 2 -8.49 -9.07 12.38
N GLU A 3 -8.19 -8.66 13.61
CA GLU A 3 -6.84 -8.22 13.98
C GLU A 3 -5.85 -9.38 13.88
N THR A 4 -4.62 -9.10 13.44
CA THR A 4 -3.60 -10.11 13.15
C THR A 4 -2.19 -9.61 13.48
N THR A 5 -1.19 -10.45 13.23
CA THR A 5 0.23 -10.14 13.38
C THR A 5 0.99 -10.43 12.07
N ILE A 6 2.20 -9.90 11.95
CA ILE A 6 3.08 -10.20 10.80
C ILE A 6 3.38 -11.70 10.70
N GLU A 7 3.54 -12.38 11.84
CA GLU A 7 3.77 -13.84 11.88
C GLU A 7 2.59 -14.61 11.26
N GLU A 8 1.36 -14.25 11.59
CA GLU A 8 0.18 -14.84 10.97
C GLU A 8 0.10 -14.53 9.46
N ILE A 9 0.44 -13.30 9.05
CA ILE A 9 0.52 -12.94 7.63
C ILE A 9 1.54 -13.83 6.90
N MET A 10 2.70 -14.08 7.49
CA MET A 10 3.70 -14.98 6.90
C MET A 10 3.16 -16.41 6.77
N GLN A 11 2.43 -16.92 7.76
CA GLN A 11 1.81 -18.25 7.66
C GLN A 11 0.76 -18.33 6.54
N LEU A 12 0.04 -17.25 6.26
CA LEU A 12 -0.88 -17.18 5.13
C LEU A 12 -0.12 -17.05 3.80
N ALA A 13 0.94 -16.23 3.77
CA ALA A 13 1.78 -16.05 2.59
C ALA A 13 2.46 -17.35 2.16
N ALA A 14 2.94 -18.15 3.10
CA ALA A 14 3.51 -19.48 2.82
C ALA A 14 2.55 -20.38 2.03
N LYS A 15 1.24 -20.30 2.32
CA LYS A 15 0.19 -21.07 1.62
C LYS A 15 -0.12 -20.50 0.23
N ALA A 16 0.13 -19.20 0.03
CA ALA A 16 -0.11 -18.49 -1.22
C ALA A 16 1.12 -18.43 -2.14
N ASN A 17 2.26 -18.98 -1.70
CA ASN A 17 3.51 -18.97 -2.47
C ASN A 17 3.33 -19.63 -3.85
N GLY A 18 3.87 -18.97 -4.89
CA GLY A 18 3.71 -19.36 -6.30
C GLY A 18 2.38 -18.94 -6.93
N MET A 19 1.43 -18.40 -6.16
CA MET A 19 0.14 -17.90 -6.67
C MET A 19 0.06 -16.36 -6.67
N ILE A 20 0.87 -15.71 -5.82
CA ILE A 20 1.00 -14.27 -5.74
C ILE A 20 2.30 -13.82 -6.38
N SER A 21 2.26 -12.72 -7.13
CA SER A 21 3.43 -12.14 -7.80
C SER A 21 3.53 -10.62 -7.67
N ARG A 22 2.52 -9.97 -7.08
CA ARG A 22 2.42 -8.52 -6.95
C ARG A 22 1.89 -8.09 -5.58
N ILE A 23 2.34 -6.93 -5.12
CA ILE A 23 1.82 -6.24 -3.93
C ILE A 23 1.47 -4.82 -4.35
N TYR A 24 0.24 -4.39 -4.05
CA TYR A 24 -0.23 -3.04 -4.29
C TYR A 24 -0.57 -2.35 -2.98
N VAL A 25 -0.05 -1.14 -2.79
CA VAL A 25 -0.21 -0.36 -1.56
C VAL A 25 -1.12 0.85 -1.82
N HIS A 26 -2.09 1.04 -0.92
CA HIS A 26 -3.18 2.00 -1.02
C HIS A 26 -3.27 2.84 0.26
N TRP A 27 -4.01 3.94 0.20
CA TRP A 27 -4.69 4.47 1.38
C TRP A 27 -6.19 4.24 1.23
N THR A 28 -6.94 4.40 2.31
CA THR A 28 -8.39 4.20 2.26
C THR A 28 -9.19 5.46 1.91
N ALA A 29 -8.56 6.64 1.99
CA ALA A 29 -9.28 7.93 2.03
C ALA A 29 -10.37 7.96 3.12
N GLY A 30 -10.09 7.29 4.24
CA GLY A 30 -10.97 7.15 5.40
C GLY A 30 -10.22 7.46 6.70
N HIS A 31 -10.88 7.21 7.83
CA HIS A 31 -10.31 7.46 9.15
C HIS A 31 -9.30 6.36 9.55
N TYR A 32 -8.48 6.65 10.56
CA TYR A 32 -7.46 5.75 11.11
C TYR A 32 -7.99 4.40 11.59
N ASP A 33 -9.27 4.30 11.93
CA ASP A 33 -9.95 3.08 12.39
C ASP A 33 -10.86 2.44 11.34
N SER A 34 -10.97 3.07 10.16
CA SER A 34 -11.86 2.64 9.08
C SER A 34 -11.18 1.61 8.19
N THR A 35 -11.48 0.33 8.46
CA THR A 35 -10.98 -0.80 7.67
C THR A 35 -11.94 -1.18 6.53
N PHE A 36 -11.42 -1.70 5.41
CA PHE A 36 -12.20 -2.02 4.21
C PHE A 36 -11.93 -3.43 3.68
N GLY A 37 -13.00 -4.11 3.26
CA GLY A 37 -12.96 -5.49 2.74
C GLY A 37 -12.34 -5.63 1.35
N ASP A 38 -12.13 -4.51 0.63
CA ASP A 38 -11.54 -4.51 -0.72
C ASP A 38 -10.03 -4.78 -0.70
N TYR A 39 -9.38 -4.63 0.45
CA TYR A 39 -7.96 -4.86 0.66
C TYR A 39 -7.74 -6.12 1.49
N HIS A 40 -6.66 -6.86 1.22
CA HIS A 40 -6.33 -8.06 1.97
C HIS A 40 -5.91 -7.69 3.39
N ILE A 41 -5.05 -6.65 3.49
CA ILE A 41 -4.42 -6.20 4.72
C ILE A 41 -4.76 -4.72 4.91
N ASN A 42 -5.30 -4.36 6.07
CA ASN A 42 -5.56 -2.99 6.49
C ASN A 42 -4.64 -2.63 7.66
N ILE A 43 -4.08 -1.42 7.66
CA ILE A 43 -3.18 -0.91 8.71
C ILE A 43 -3.81 0.34 9.31
N THR A 44 -4.24 0.26 10.58
CA THR A 44 -4.85 1.38 11.30
C THR A 44 -3.81 2.45 11.66
N GLY A 45 -4.26 3.64 12.07
CA GLY A 45 -3.38 4.78 12.36
C GLY A 45 -2.31 4.54 13.43
N ASP A 46 -2.56 3.59 14.34
CA ASP A 46 -1.64 3.13 15.39
C ASP A 46 -0.75 1.94 14.96
N GLY A 47 -0.86 1.50 13.71
CA GLY A 47 -0.07 0.39 13.16
C GLY A 47 -0.63 -1.01 13.46
N SER A 48 -1.83 -1.13 14.05
CA SER A 48 -2.52 -2.42 14.16
C SER A 48 -2.92 -2.94 12.77
N ILE A 49 -2.90 -4.26 12.62
CA ILE A 49 -3.09 -4.94 11.33
C ILE A 49 -4.39 -5.71 11.33
N TYR A 50 -5.19 -5.57 10.28
CA TYR A 50 -6.45 -6.25 10.12
C TYR A 50 -6.53 -6.99 8.78
N LEU A 51 -6.98 -8.24 8.81
CA LEU A 51 -7.22 -9.06 7.62
C LEU A 51 -8.69 -9.04 7.22
N SER A 52 -8.93 -8.90 5.92
CA SER A 52 -10.25 -9.05 5.31
C SER A 52 -10.58 -10.49 4.96
N THR A 53 -9.56 -11.31 4.74
CA THR A 53 -9.66 -12.73 4.36
C THR A 53 -8.56 -13.55 5.04
N GLU A 54 -8.80 -14.85 5.19
CA GLU A 54 -7.81 -15.82 5.67
C GLU A 54 -7.10 -16.54 4.51
N ASP A 55 -7.37 -16.14 3.26
CA ASP A 55 -6.75 -16.67 2.05
C ASP A 55 -6.22 -15.51 1.19
N LEU A 56 -4.89 -15.33 1.19
CA LEU A 56 -4.24 -14.27 0.41
C LEU A 56 -4.33 -14.46 -1.11
N THR A 57 -4.88 -15.58 -1.59
CA THR A 57 -5.14 -15.83 -3.02
C THR A 57 -6.54 -15.39 -3.46
N GLU A 58 -7.41 -15.00 -2.53
CA GLU A 58 -8.74 -14.48 -2.85
C GLU A 58 -8.63 -13.18 -3.66
N VAL A 59 -9.39 -13.08 -4.76
CA VAL A 59 -9.34 -11.90 -5.62
C VAL A 59 -10.23 -10.79 -5.05
N LEU A 60 -9.61 -9.80 -4.38
CA LEU A 60 -10.27 -8.61 -3.85
C LEU A 60 -10.18 -7.41 -4.82
N ALA A 61 -11.06 -6.42 -4.68
CA ALA A 61 -11.28 -5.37 -5.68
C ALA A 61 -10.47 -4.07 -5.45
N HIS A 62 -9.16 -4.17 -5.20
CA HIS A 62 -8.34 -3.00 -4.82
C HIS A 62 -7.68 -2.25 -6.00
N THR A 63 -7.32 -2.93 -7.08
CA THR A 63 -6.55 -2.34 -8.19
C THR A 63 -7.13 -2.75 -9.55
N TRP A 64 -7.68 -1.77 -10.27
CA TRP A 64 -8.32 -2.00 -11.57
C TRP A 64 -7.42 -2.80 -12.51
N ARG A 65 -7.96 -3.91 -13.07
CA ARG A 65 -7.28 -4.85 -13.99
C ARG A 65 -6.04 -5.58 -13.44
N ARG A 66 -5.73 -5.48 -12.15
CA ARG A 66 -4.50 -6.03 -11.57
C ARG A 66 -4.71 -6.90 -10.32
N ASN A 67 -5.96 -7.18 -9.96
CA ASN A 67 -6.32 -7.90 -8.72
C ASN A 67 -5.89 -9.36 -8.67
N THR A 68 -5.85 -10.07 -9.80
CA THR A 68 -5.49 -11.50 -9.80
C THR A 68 -4.00 -11.69 -9.54
N GLY A 69 -3.68 -12.57 -8.58
CA GLY A 69 -2.29 -12.87 -8.22
C GLY A 69 -1.59 -11.72 -7.49
N ALA A 70 -2.36 -10.85 -6.81
CA ALA A 70 -1.87 -9.67 -6.12
C ALA A 70 -2.45 -9.53 -4.72
N ILE A 71 -1.64 -9.02 -3.79
CA ILE A 71 -2.07 -8.64 -2.44
C ILE A 71 -2.25 -7.12 -2.40
N GLY A 72 -3.40 -6.68 -1.88
CA GLY A 72 -3.71 -5.28 -1.60
C GLY A 72 -3.48 -4.94 -0.12
N ILE A 73 -2.60 -3.99 0.15
CA ILE A 73 -2.32 -3.44 1.48
C ILE A 73 -2.89 -2.00 1.53
N ALA A 74 -3.68 -1.66 2.52
CA ALA A 74 -4.21 -0.31 2.70
C ALA A 74 -3.83 0.31 4.04
N LEU A 75 -3.39 1.56 3.99
CA LEU A 75 -3.20 2.43 5.15
C LEU A 75 -4.53 3.13 5.41
N CYS A 76 -5.16 2.88 6.57
CA CYS A 76 -6.40 3.54 6.97
C CYS A 76 -6.10 5.00 7.29
N CYS A 77 -6.23 5.92 6.33
CA CYS A 77 -5.84 7.32 6.47
C CYS A 77 -6.34 8.14 5.26
N CYS A 78 -5.94 9.40 5.21
CA CYS A 78 -6.22 10.37 4.16
C CYS A 78 -7.70 10.77 4.03
N VAL A 79 -8.46 10.77 5.12
CA VAL A 79 -9.81 11.36 5.11
C VAL A 79 -9.74 12.82 4.68
N ASP A 80 -10.62 13.21 3.76
CA ASP A 80 -10.70 14.55 3.17
C ASP A 80 -9.42 15.03 2.46
N ALA A 81 -8.55 14.11 2.03
CA ALA A 81 -7.38 14.46 1.22
C ALA A 81 -7.80 15.11 -0.10
N THR A 82 -7.06 16.13 -0.52
CA THR A 82 -7.36 16.92 -1.72
C THR A 82 -6.11 17.12 -2.56
N ILE A 83 -6.30 17.22 -3.87
CA ILE A 83 -5.26 17.55 -4.83
C ILE A 83 -5.83 18.48 -5.89
N ASN A 84 -5.12 19.57 -6.16
CA ASN A 84 -5.51 20.60 -7.11
C ASN A 84 -4.93 20.31 -8.50
N CYS A 85 -5.49 20.98 -9.52
CA CYS A 85 -5.05 20.83 -10.91
C CYS A 85 -3.60 21.28 -11.15
N ASP A 86 -3.02 22.08 -10.25
CA ASP A 86 -1.61 22.49 -10.30
C ASP A 86 -0.66 21.50 -9.58
N GLY A 87 -1.19 20.40 -9.05
CA GLY A 87 -0.44 19.38 -8.32
C GLY A 87 -0.14 19.73 -6.86
N SER A 88 -0.62 20.86 -6.34
CA SER A 88 -0.64 21.10 -4.89
C SER A 88 -1.64 20.18 -4.22
N PHE A 89 -1.29 19.63 -3.06
CA PHE A 89 -2.11 18.63 -2.38
C PHE A 89 -2.06 18.79 -0.86
N LEU A 90 -3.08 18.25 -0.21
CA LEU A 90 -3.18 18.07 1.24
C LEU A 90 -3.58 16.62 1.49
N LEU A 91 -2.91 15.95 2.42
CA LEU A 91 -3.22 14.57 2.82
C LEU A 91 -4.42 14.47 3.78
N GLY A 92 -5.18 15.55 3.93
CA GLY A 92 -6.37 15.59 4.77
C GLY A 92 -6.08 15.81 6.26
N SER A 93 -7.07 15.54 7.09
CA SER A 93 -6.97 15.70 8.55
C SER A 93 -6.27 14.53 9.24
N GLU A 94 -6.20 13.38 8.58
CA GLU A 94 -5.59 12.15 9.07
C GLU A 94 -4.56 11.63 8.06
N PRO A 95 -3.41 12.32 7.87
CA PRO A 95 -2.37 11.87 6.93
C PRO A 95 -1.76 10.53 7.35
N PRO A 96 -1.06 9.79 6.47
CA PRO A 96 -0.39 8.55 6.85
C PRO A 96 0.56 8.78 8.02
N THR A 97 0.46 7.96 9.06
CA THR A 97 1.33 8.05 10.24
C THR A 97 2.67 7.35 10.02
N ASP A 98 3.68 7.69 10.83
CA ASP A 98 4.96 6.98 10.81
C ASP A 98 4.78 5.49 11.13
N GLU A 99 3.94 5.17 12.13
CA GLU A 99 3.62 3.78 12.50
C GLU A 99 3.02 3.00 11.34
N GLN A 100 2.11 3.63 10.58
CA GLN A 100 1.51 3.07 9.39
C GLN A 100 2.55 2.77 8.29
N ILE A 101 3.42 3.73 7.99
CA ILE A 101 4.47 3.60 6.97
C ILE A 101 5.48 2.52 7.37
N GLU A 102 5.94 2.51 8.61
CA GLU A 102 6.86 1.50 9.13
C GLU A 102 6.21 0.11 9.11
N LYS A 103 4.94 0.00 9.53
CA LYS A 103 4.22 -1.26 9.50
C LYS A 103 4.06 -1.80 8.08
N ALA A 104 3.74 -0.94 7.12
CA ALA A 104 3.63 -1.33 5.71
C ALA A 104 4.97 -1.85 5.18
N ALA A 105 6.09 -1.17 5.48
CA ALA A 105 7.42 -1.63 5.07
C ALA A 105 7.78 -3.00 5.67
N GLN A 106 7.47 -3.24 6.96
CA GLN A 106 7.68 -4.53 7.61
C GLN A 106 6.85 -5.64 6.96
N ILE A 107 5.59 -5.38 6.65
CA ILE A 107 4.69 -6.33 5.98
C ILE A 107 5.18 -6.63 4.56
N ILE A 108 5.57 -5.61 3.79
CA ILE A 108 6.13 -5.77 2.44
C ILE A 108 7.37 -6.67 2.49
N ALA A 109 8.29 -6.42 3.43
CA ALA A 109 9.48 -7.24 3.62
C ALA A 109 9.13 -8.70 3.97
N ALA A 110 8.20 -8.90 4.90
CA ALA A 110 7.76 -10.24 5.32
C ALA A 110 7.11 -11.02 4.17
N LEU A 111 6.19 -10.38 3.43
CA LEU A 111 5.53 -10.96 2.27
C LEU A 111 6.53 -11.26 1.14
N SER A 112 7.42 -10.32 0.84
CA SER A 112 8.48 -10.48 -0.16
C SER A 112 9.34 -11.71 0.13
N LYS A 113 9.79 -11.87 1.38
CA LYS A 113 10.60 -13.00 1.82
C LYS A 113 9.86 -14.33 1.67
N GLU A 114 8.61 -14.38 2.12
CA GLU A 114 7.84 -15.63 2.18
C GLU A 114 7.30 -16.07 0.80
N LEU A 115 6.99 -15.11 -0.07
CA LEU A 115 6.47 -15.35 -1.42
C LEU A 115 7.57 -15.42 -2.50
N ASP A 116 8.83 -15.21 -2.13
CA ASP A 116 9.97 -15.09 -3.06
C ASP A 116 9.74 -14.01 -4.15
N ILE A 117 9.23 -12.85 -3.73
CA ILE A 117 8.92 -11.70 -4.61
C ILE A 117 9.94 -10.59 -4.34
N PRO A 118 10.64 -10.04 -5.36
CA PRO A 118 11.54 -8.91 -5.17
C PRO A 118 10.84 -7.64 -4.64
N VAL A 119 11.53 -6.84 -3.82
CA VAL A 119 11.06 -5.49 -3.42
C VAL A 119 11.56 -4.46 -4.43
N ASP A 120 10.92 -4.44 -5.60
CA ASP A 120 11.19 -3.50 -6.69
C ASP A 120 9.91 -2.89 -7.27
N ALA A 121 10.06 -1.97 -8.22
CA ALA A 121 8.94 -1.25 -8.82
C ALA A 121 8.09 -2.11 -9.79
N ASP A 122 8.56 -3.31 -10.17
CA ASP A 122 7.76 -4.23 -10.97
C ASP A 122 6.80 -5.01 -10.07
N HIS A 123 7.21 -5.35 -8.85
CA HIS A 123 6.45 -6.25 -7.98
C HIS A 123 5.72 -5.57 -6.83
N VAL A 124 6.26 -4.46 -6.31
CA VAL A 124 5.68 -3.71 -5.19
C VAL A 124 5.44 -2.27 -5.62
N MET A 125 4.17 -1.92 -5.81
CA MET A 125 3.77 -0.59 -6.31
C MET A 125 2.73 0.04 -5.41
N THR A 126 2.76 1.36 -5.32
CA THR A 126 1.62 2.16 -4.85
C THR A 126 0.52 2.22 -5.91
N HIS A 127 -0.72 2.51 -5.52
CA HIS A 127 -1.78 2.72 -6.50
C HIS A 127 -1.48 3.93 -7.39
N ALA A 128 -0.80 4.97 -6.89
CA ALA A 128 -0.33 6.08 -7.73
C ALA A 128 0.57 5.62 -8.88
N GLU A 129 1.56 4.76 -8.63
CA GLU A 129 2.45 4.22 -9.66
C GLU A 129 1.70 3.36 -10.67
N VAL A 130 0.81 2.48 -10.18
CA VAL A 130 -0.06 1.68 -11.05
C VAL A 130 -0.93 2.59 -11.93
N ALA A 131 -1.55 3.59 -11.33
CA ALA A 131 -2.43 4.52 -12.01
C ALA A 131 -1.68 5.29 -13.09
N ASP A 132 -0.42 5.67 -12.86
CA ASP A 132 0.41 6.31 -13.88
C ASP A 132 0.71 5.39 -15.05
N ILE A 133 1.05 4.12 -14.79
CA ILE A 133 1.28 3.12 -15.83
C ILE A 133 0.00 2.92 -16.68
N ASP A 134 -1.14 2.85 -16.02
CA ASP A 134 -2.43 2.57 -16.66
C ASP A 134 -3.14 3.84 -17.19
N GLY A 135 -2.52 5.01 -17.01
CA GLY A 135 -2.92 6.27 -17.63
C GLY A 135 -4.02 7.05 -16.91
N TYR A 136 -4.24 6.81 -15.62
CA TYR A 136 -5.20 7.52 -14.76
C TYR A 136 -4.60 8.08 -13.46
N GLY A 137 -3.27 8.11 -13.35
CA GLY A 137 -2.51 8.51 -12.17
C GLY A 137 -2.02 9.97 -12.16
N PRO A 138 -1.12 10.32 -11.23
CA PRO A 138 -0.58 11.68 -11.06
C PRO A 138 -0.07 12.39 -12.32
N SER A 139 0.46 11.67 -13.31
CA SER A 139 0.85 12.19 -14.63
C SER A 139 -0.30 12.83 -15.42
N LYS A 140 -1.55 12.58 -15.00
CA LYS A 140 -2.79 13.13 -15.56
C LYS A 140 -3.38 14.29 -14.75
N ILE A 141 -2.74 14.71 -13.65
CA ILE A 141 -3.26 15.83 -12.83
C ILE A 141 -3.63 17.03 -13.72
N GLY A 142 -4.82 17.59 -13.49
CA GLY A 142 -5.37 18.69 -14.28
C GLY A 142 -6.10 18.27 -15.57
N THR A 143 -6.20 16.96 -15.84
CA THR A 143 -6.97 16.41 -16.96
C THR A 143 -8.19 15.62 -16.48
N THR A 144 -9.08 15.24 -17.39
CA THR A 144 -10.29 14.45 -17.10
C THR A 144 -10.01 12.99 -16.78
N GLU A 145 -8.80 12.52 -17.10
CA GLU A 145 -8.35 11.15 -16.94
C GLU A 145 -7.76 10.87 -15.55
N PHE A 146 -7.52 11.91 -14.73
CA PHE A 146 -6.96 11.76 -13.39
C PHE A 146 -7.97 11.20 -12.40
N GLU A 147 -7.63 10.06 -11.76
CA GLU A 147 -8.52 9.41 -10.79
C GLU A 147 -7.83 9.01 -9.47
N LYS A 148 -6.58 8.55 -9.49
CA LYS A 148 -5.91 7.95 -8.32
C LYS A 148 -4.53 8.55 -8.08
N TRP A 149 -4.19 8.75 -6.80
CA TRP A 149 -2.91 9.33 -6.37
C TRP A 149 -2.43 8.76 -5.03
N ASP A 150 -2.96 7.60 -4.65
CA ASP A 150 -2.69 7.00 -3.35
C ASP A 150 -1.20 6.75 -3.16
N LEU A 151 -0.65 7.32 -2.09
CA LEU A 151 0.76 7.25 -1.74
C LEU A 151 1.69 7.77 -2.86
N TRP A 152 1.21 8.71 -3.68
CA TRP A 152 2.04 9.36 -4.70
C TRP A 152 3.29 9.98 -4.07
N LYS A 153 3.10 10.70 -2.97
CA LYS A 153 4.17 11.32 -2.20
C LYS A 153 4.04 11.03 -0.71
N LEU A 154 5.17 10.70 -0.10
CA LEU A 154 5.33 10.59 1.35
C LEU A 154 6.51 11.46 1.78
N LEU A 155 6.49 11.92 3.03
CA LEU A 155 7.64 12.57 3.64
C LEU A 155 8.69 11.50 3.95
N ASP A 156 9.93 11.75 3.53
CA ASP A 156 11.06 10.93 3.94
C ASP A 156 11.68 11.45 5.25
N PHE A 157 12.67 10.74 5.80
CA PHE A 157 13.33 11.08 7.07
C PHE A 157 14.00 12.47 7.07
N ASP A 158 14.29 13.03 5.89
CA ASP A 158 14.85 14.37 5.71
C ASP A 158 13.78 15.47 5.65
N GLY A 159 12.49 15.10 5.75
CA GLY A 159 11.36 16.02 5.66
C GLY A 159 11.03 16.44 4.23
N GLU A 160 11.64 15.83 3.22
CA GLU A 160 11.32 16.09 1.82
C GLU A 160 10.26 15.13 1.28
N TRP A 161 9.40 15.63 0.41
CA TRP A 161 8.42 14.81 -0.31
C TRP A 161 9.11 14.00 -1.41
N LYS A 162 9.01 12.67 -1.33
CA LYS A 162 9.53 11.74 -2.36
C LYS A 162 8.45 10.80 -2.85
N CYS A 163 8.74 10.05 -3.91
CA CYS A 163 7.81 9.01 -4.39
C CYS A 163 7.52 8.02 -3.26
N GLY A 164 6.25 7.83 -2.93
CA GLY A 164 5.88 6.95 -1.81
C GLY A 164 6.28 5.50 -2.02
N GLY A 165 6.25 5.02 -3.27
CA GLY A 165 6.76 3.70 -3.63
C GLY A 165 8.24 3.51 -3.30
N ASP A 166 9.08 4.51 -3.60
CA ASP A 166 10.51 4.45 -3.30
C ASP A 166 10.79 4.43 -1.81
N ILE A 167 10.04 5.21 -1.02
CA ILE A 167 10.14 5.22 0.44
C ILE A 167 9.78 3.84 1.00
N LEU A 168 8.63 3.28 0.60
CA LEU A 168 8.15 1.98 1.10
C LEU A 168 9.09 0.85 0.72
N ARG A 169 9.53 0.79 -0.56
CA ARG A 169 10.47 -0.22 -1.03
C ARG A 169 11.85 -0.06 -0.38
N GLY A 170 12.32 1.17 -0.18
CA GLY A 170 13.59 1.44 0.49
C GLY A 170 13.59 0.92 1.94
N LYS A 171 12.54 1.24 2.70
CA LYS A 171 12.35 0.74 4.07
C LYS A 171 12.18 -0.78 4.11
N ALA A 172 11.39 -1.36 3.22
CA ALA A 172 11.20 -2.81 3.16
C ALA A 172 12.51 -3.55 2.84
N ASN A 173 13.31 -3.03 1.90
CA ASN A 173 14.65 -3.58 1.62
C ASN A 173 15.59 -3.47 2.83
N TRP A 174 15.51 -2.39 3.60
CA TRP A 174 16.26 -2.27 4.86
C TRP A 174 15.85 -3.36 5.86
N TYR A 175 14.55 -3.62 6.02
CA TYR A 175 14.06 -4.70 6.88
C TYR A 175 14.52 -6.07 6.39
N LEU A 176 14.47 -6.36 5.09
CA LEU A 176 14.97 -7.62 4.53
C LEU A 176 16.46 -7.87 4.83
N ALA A 177 17.27 -6.80 4.81
CA ALA A 177 18.70 -6.88 5.07
C ALA A 177 19.07 -7.00 6.56
N ASN A 178 18.14 -6.69 7.47
CA ASN A 178 18.39 -6.60 8.92
C ASN A 178 17.44 -7.47 9.77
N ALA A 179 16.71 -8.40 9.15
CA ALA A 179 15.77 -9.33 9.79
C ALA A 179 16.38 -10.70 10.15
#